data_AF-A0AAP0C6S7-F1
#
_entry.id   AF-A0AAP0C6S7-F1
#
_cell.length_a   1.000
_cell.length_b   1.000
_cell.length_c   1.000
_cell.angle_alpha   90.00
_cell.angle_beta   90.00
_cell.angle_gamma   90.00
#
_symmetry.space_group_name_H-M   'P 1'
#
loop_
_entity.id
_entity.type
_entity.pdbx_description
1 polymer ?
#
loop_
_entity_poly.entity_id
_entity_poly.type
_entity_poly.pdbx_seq_one_letter_code
_entity_poly.pdbx_strand_id
1 'polypeptide(L)'
;MWRPVLIAKLVGRFSLLRPIRAHTVHYIYNQTTQATPDVNMNMNMNMNIYSGEPISKRKIGENVSRNEKVNFLVKILNDLDDSKEPVYNALDAWVAWEQDFPIGPLRQALIGLEKDHQWHRIIHVIKWMLSKGQGTTMGTYGQLVRALDMDHRVEEAHEIWVKKLGVDLHSVPWQLCHQMIAVYYRNNMMEHAVKLFKGLEAFDRKPRDKKIVKTVGDAYEILGLIEEKERVLEKYKSLFNETSSSKISKKSSVKKSKR
;
A
#
# COMPACT_ATOMS: atom_id res chain seq x y z
N MET A 1 -28.57 -18.66 28.87
CA MET A 1 -29.70 -18.80 27.93
C MET A 1 -30.63 -17.61 28.17
N TRP A 2 -30.70 -16.70 27.19
CA TRP A 2 -31.84 -15.84 26.81
C TRP A 2 -32.57 -14.95 27.85
N ARG A 3 -32.63 -13.65 27.53
CA ARG A 3 -33.58 -12.64 28.09
C ARG A 3 -34.99 -12.83 27.49
N PRO A 4 -36.03 -12.23 28.11
CA PRO A 4 -36.83 -11.19 27.39
C PRO A 4 -37.13 -9.93 28.27
N VAL A 5 -37.04 -8.67 27.80
CA VAL A 5 -38.04 -7.84 27.02
C VAL A 5 -39.22 -7.43 27.94
N LEU A 6 -39.70 -6.20 28.16
CA LEU A 6 -39.56 -4.80 27.66
C LEU A 6 -40.29 -3.89 28.70
N ILE A 7 -39.96 -2.60 28.80
CA ILE A 7 -40.91 -1.47 28.68
C ILE A 7 -40.14 -0.13 28.66
N ALA A 8 -40.56 0.71 27.73
CA ALA A 8 -40.01 2.00 27.36
C ALA A 8 -40.54 3.17 28.23
N LYS A 9 -39.75 4.26 28.33
CA LYS A 9 -40.14 5.66 28.11
C LYS A 9 -39.02 6.62 28.52
N LEU A 10 -38.47 7.37 27.56
CA LEU A 10 -38.27 8.82 27.66
C LEU A 10 -37.76 9.38 26.33
N VAL A 11 -38.66 10.11 25.66
CA VAL A 11 -38.40 10.99 24.52
C VAL A 11 -38.12 12.39 25.08
N GLY A 12 -37.04 13.04 24.63
CA GLY A 12 -36.71 14.40 25.03
C GLY A 12 -35.55 15.01 24.27
N ARG A 13 -35.85 15.54 23.07
CA ARG A 13 -35.17 16.65 22.36
C ARG A 13 -33.64 16.60 22.19
N PHE A 14 -33.20 16.17 21.00
CA PHE A 14 -32.07 16.79 20.29
C PHE A 14 -32.39 16.84 18.79
N SER A 15 -33.16 17.83 18.38
CA SER A 15 -33.33 18.21 16.98
C SER A 15 -32.55 19.50 16.74
N LEU A 16 -31.25 19.39 16.42
CA LEU A 16 -30.42 20.45 15.82
C LEU A 16 -29.10 19.85 15.31
N LEU A 17 -29.19 18.90 14.37
CA LEU A 17 -28.06 18.56 13.50
C LEU A 17 -28.58 18.51 12.07
N ARG A 18 -28.19 19.53 11.29
CA ARG A 18 -28.44 19.58 9.85
C ARG A 18 -27.80 18.35 9.20
N PRO A 19 -28.47 17.69 8.25
CA PRO A 19 -27.83 16.67 7.43
C PRO A 19 -26.84 17.38 6.49
N ILE A 20 -25.54 17.17 6.69
CA ILE A 20 -24.54 17.46 5.64
C ILE A 20 -24.74 16.36 4.59
N ARG A 21 -25.70 16.65 3.71
CA ARG A 21 -26.28 15.79 2.68
C ARG A 21 -25.44 15.96 1.42
N ALA A 22 -24.87 14.87 0.90
CA ALA A 22 -24.66 14.56 -0.54
C ALA A 22 -24.06 15.60 -1.54
N HIS A 23 -23.64 16.80 -1.13
CA HIS A 23 -23.19 17.83 -2.09
C HIS A 23 -21.70 17.73 -2.43
N THR A 24 -20.87 17.13 -1.57
CA THR A 24 -19.43 17.00 -1.83
C THR A 24 -19.13 16.02 -2.97
N VAL A 25 -19.94 14.96 -3.12
CA VAL A 25 -19.70 13.93 -4.15
C VAL A 25 -20.15 14.40 -5.54
N HIS A 26 -21.22 15.20 -5.64
CA HIS A 26 -21.69 15.70 -6.93
C HIS A 26 -20.79 16.80 -7.51
N TYR A 27 -20.16 17.61 -6.65
CA TYR A 27 -19.26 18.70 -7.06
C TYR A 27 -17.97 18.18 -7.73
N ILE A 28 -17.48 17.01 -7.35
CA ILE A 28 -16.18 16.49 -7.81
C ILE A 28 -16.26 15.91 -9.24
N TYR A 29 -17.45 15.47 -9.70
CA TYR A 29 -17.62 14.93 -11.06
C TYR A 29 -17.66 16.02 -12.14
N ASN A 30 -18.19 17.22 -11.82
CA ASN A 30 -18.40 18.29 -12.80
C ASN A 30 -17.12 18.99 -13.30
N GLN A 31 -15.97 18.81 -12.65
CA GLN A 31 -14.71 19.41 -13.09
C GLN A 31 -14.00 18.63 -14.21
N THR A 32 -14.46 17.41 -14.54
CA THR A 32 -13.80 16.56 -15.55
C THR A 32 -14.46 16.65 -16.93
N THR A 33 -15.55 17.42 -17.07
CA THR A 33 -16.36 17.54 -18.29
C THR A 33 -16.40 18.95 -18.87
N GLN A 34 -15.35 19.75 -18.70
CA GLN A 34 -15.22 21.02 -19.41
C GLN A 34 -13.93 21.06 -20.24
N ALA A 35 -14.03 20.54 -21.46
CA ALA A 35 -13.21 20.98 -22.57
C ALA A 35 -14.09 21.08 -23.84
N THR A 36 -14.04 22.28 -24.44
CA THR A 36 -14.61 22.82 -25.70
C THR A 36 -16.10 23.19 -25.74
N PRO A 37 -16.44 24.48 -25.96
CA PRO A 37 -17.71 24.89 -26.52
C PRO A 37 -17.59 24.89 -28.05
N ASP A 38 -18.50 24.24 -28.76
CA ASP A 38 -18.80 24.64 -30.12
C ASP A 38 -20.30 24.54 -30.43
N VAL A 39 -20.71 25.49 -31.24
CA VAL A 39 -22.04 26.04 -31.44
C VAL A 39 -22.95 25.08 -32.22
N ASN A 40 -24.19 24.86 -31.80
CA ASN A 40 -25.39 25.28 -32.57
C ASN A 40 -26.72 24.92 -31.86
N MET A 41 -27.61 25.90 -31.78
CA MET A 41 -29.02 25.73 -31.48
C MET A 41 -29.72 24.98 -32.62
N ASN A 42 -30.56 24.01 -32.31
CA ASN A 42 -31.84 23.91 -33.01
C ASN A 42 -32.91 23.26 -32.12
N MET A 43 -33.97 24.01 -31.85
CA MET A 43 -35.21 23.52 -31.26
C MET A 43 -35.96 22.70 -32.31
N ASN A 44 -36.35 21.47 -31.98
CA ASN A 44 -37.51 20.88 -32.62
C ASN A 44 -38.24 19.96 -31.62
N MET A 45 -39.39 20.43 -31.14
CA MET A 45 -40.35 19.60 -30.43
C MET A 45 -40.98 18.64 -31.44
N ASN A 46 -40.83 17.34 -31.24
CA ASN A 46 -41.74 16.39 -31.83
C ASN A 46 -42.09 15.30 -30.80
N MET A 47 -43.31 15.40 -30.28
CA MET A 47 -43.96 14.36 -29.48
C MET A 47 -44.25 13.18 -30.40
N ASN A 48 -43.61 12.04 -30.15
CA ASN A 48 -44.13 10.76 -30.62
C ASN A 48 -44.03 9.73 -29.50
N ILE A 49 -45.19 9.16 -29.21
CA ILE A 49 -45.51 8.28 -28.10
C ILE A 49 -45.42 6.82 -28.60
N TYR A 50 -44.90 5.93 -27.76
CA TYR A 50 -44.84 4.46 -27.86
C TYR A 50 -43.97 3.83 -28.96
N SER A 51 -42.72 3.55 -28.61
CA SER A 51 -42.14 2.21 -28.78
C SER A 51 -41.17 1.95 -27.63
N GLY A 52 -41.44 0.88 -26.87
CA GLY A 52 -40.64 0.49 -25.73
C GLY A 52 -39.28 -0.03 -26.16
N GLU A 53 -38.29 0.86 -26.27
CA GLU A 53 -36.90 0.44 -26.18
C GLU A 53 -36.60 0.14 -24.70
N PRO A 54 -35.97 -1.00 -24.38
CA PRO A 54 -35.50 -1.23 -23.04
C PRO A 54 -34.46 -0.16 -22.77
N ILE A 55 -34.78 0.77 -21.84
CA ILE A 55 -33.84 1.72 -21.29
C ILE A 55 -32.61 0.89 -20.91
N SER A 56 -31.57 0.96 -21.75
CA SER A 56 -30.28 0.38 -21.46
C SER A 56 -29.93 0.90 -20.09
N LYS A 57 -29.90 -0.01 -19.11
CA LYS A 57 -29.48 0.29 -17.75
C LYS A 57 -28.04 0.76 -17.86
N ARG A 58 -27.84 2.03 -18.18
CA ARG A 58 -26.56 2.72 -18.06
C ARG A 58 -26.28 2.71 -16.57
N LYS A 59 -25.63 1.63 -16.12
CA LYS A 59 -25.10 1.51 -14.78
C LYS A 59 -24.07 2.63 -14.67
N ILE A 60 -24.45 3.69 -13.96
CA ILE A 60 -23.59 4.81 -13.66
C ILE A 60 -22.37 4.23 -12.94
N GLY A 61 -21.25 4.09 -13.66
CA GLY A 61 -20.05 3.36 -13.24
C GLY A 61 -19.39 2.49 -14.32
N GLU A 62 -20.11 2.07 -15.36
CA GLU A 62 -19.57 1.18 -16.43
C GLU A 62 -18.84 1.91 -17.57
N ASN A 63 -18.99 3.23 -17.70
CA ASN A 63 -18.40 4.02 -18.81
C ASN A 63 -17.06 4.68 -18.48
N VAL A 64 -16.46 4.40 -17.32
CA VAL A 64 -15.16 4.96 -16.91
C VAL A 64 -14.10 3.88 -17.01
N SER A 65 -13.01 4.15 -17.73
CA SER A 65 -11.93 3.19 -17.88
C SER A 65 -11.25 2.90 -16.54
N ARG A 66 -10.63 1.72 -16.42
CA ARG A 66 -9.91 1.32 -15.20
C ARG A 66 -8.83 2.34 -14.80
N ASN A 67 -8.12 2.91 -15.77
CA ASN A 67 -7.06 3.89 -15.51
C ASN A 67 -7.63 5.22 -15.02
N GLU A 68 -8.77 5.67 -15.56
CA GLU A 68 -9.45 6.87 -15.06
C GLU A 68 -9.93 6.67 -13.63
N LYS A 69 -10.47 5.50 -13.28
CA LYS A 69 -10.84 5.16 -11.90
C LYS A 69 -9.64 5.21 -10.95
N VAL A 70 -8.47 4.71 -11.37
CA VAL A 70 -7.22 4.78 -10.60
C VAL A 70 -6.76 6.22 -10.42
N ASN A 71 -6.70 6.99 -11.50
CA ASN A 71 -6.27 8.38 -11.46
C ASN A 71 -7.20 9.23 -10.59
N PHE A 72 -8.50 8.97 -10.68
CA PHE A 72 -9.52 9.60 -9.83
C PHE A 72 -9.30 9.26 -8.35
N LEU A 73 -9.06 7.98 -8.04
CA LEU A 73 -8.76 7.54 -6.67
C LEU A 73 -7.48 8.18 -6.13
N VAL A 74 -6.40 8.23 -6.92
CA VAL A 74 -5.16 8.91 -6.54
C VAL A 74 -5.39 10.39 -6.29
N LYS A 75 -6.12 11.07 -7.18
CA LYS A 75 -6.44 12.49 -7.03
C LYS A 75 -7.25 12.75 -5.77
N ILE A 76 -8.35 12.01 -5.55
CA ILE A 76 -9.14 12.13 -4.32
C ILE A 76 -8.25 11.91 -3.12
N LEU A 77 -7.49 10.82 -3.11
CA LEU A 77 -6.64 10.52 -1.98
C LEU A 77 -5.68 11.68 -1.73
N ASN A 78 -5.00 12.22 -2.76
CA ASN A 78 -4.08 13.36 -2.67
C ASN A 78 -4.73 14.68 -2.18
N ASP A 79 -6.01 14.90 -2.47
CA ASP A 79 -6.71 16.13 -2.09
C ASP A 79 -7.27 16.10 -0.64
N LEU A 80 -7.21 14.95 0.05
CA LEU A 80 -7.69 14.81 1.43
C LEU A 80 -6.65 15.29 2.45
N ASP A 81 -7.15 15.63 3.64
CA ASP A 81 -6.32 15.73 4.83
C ASP A 81 -5.79 14.35 5.25
N ASP A 82 -4.65 14.32 5.90
CA ASP A 82 -3.97 13.11 6.36
C ASP A 82 -4.63 12.45 7.59
N SER A 83 -5.76 12.97 8.06
CA SER A 83 -6.54 12.31 9.09
C SER A 83 -7.18 11.01 8.58
N LYS A 84 -7.33 10.05 9.49
CA LYS A 84 -7.89 8.72 9.23
C LYS A 84 -9.31 8.79 8.63
N GLU A 85 -10.19 9.58 9.23
CA GLU A 85 -11.63 9.57 8.91
C GLU A 85 -11.94 10.04 7.49
N PRO A 86 -11.38 11.15 6.96
CA PRO A 86 -11.57 11.53 5.57
C PRO A 86 -11.12 10.46 4.58
N VAL A 87 -9.94 9.85 4.79
CA VAL A 87 -9.42 8.78 3.93
C VAL A 87 -10.35 7.57 3.95
N TYR A 88 -10.78 7.14 5.14
CA TYR A 88 -11.66 5.97 5.29
C TYR A 88 -13.03 6.22 4.66
N ASN A 89 -13.63 7.40 4.90
CA ASN A 89 -14.92 7.77 4.34
C ASN A 89 -14.87 7.88 2.81
N ALA A 90 -13.79 8.43 2.25
CA ALA A 90 -13.61 8.51 0.81
C ALA A 90 -13.46 7.12 0.17
N LEU A 91 -12.69 6.23 0.79
CA LEU A 91 -12.51 4.86 0.32
C LEU A 91 -13.81 4.03 0.43
N ASP A 92 -14.54 4.14 1.55
CA ASP A 92 -15.83 3.48 1.73
C ASP A 92 -16.87 3.98 0.72
N ALA A 93 -16.93 5.30 0.50
CA ALA A 93 -17.81 5.89 -0.51
C ALA A 93 -17.44 5.44 -1.92
N TRP A 94 -16.15 5.30 -2.24
CA TRP A 94 -15.69 4.88 -3.55
C TRP A 94 -16.02 3.40 -3.82
N VAL A 95 -15.72 2.51 -2.86
CA VAL A 95 -15.99 1.06 -3.00
C VAL A 95 -17.49 0.75 -3.06
N ALA A 96 -18.36 1.59 -2.50
CA ALA A 96 -19.81 1.41 -2.58
C ALA A 96 -20.36 1.35 -4.02
N TRP A 97 -19.61 1.83 -5.02
CA TRP A 97 -19.99 1.82 -6.43
C TRP A 97 -19.26 0.73 -7.24
N GLU A 98 -18.38 -0.06 -6.63
CA GLU A 98 -17.64 -1.12 -7.31
C GLU A 98 -18.32 -2.48 -7.12
N GLN A 99 -18.37 -3.26 -8.20
CA GLN A 99 -18.99 -4.59 -8.18
C GLN A 99 -18.15 -5.61 -7.40
N ASP A 100 -16.82 -5.53 -7.53
CA ASP A 100 -15.84 -6.34 -6.82
C ASP A 100 -14.90 -5.44 -6.03
N PHE A 101 -14.30 -5.97 -4.95
CA PHE A 101 -13.36 -5.18 -4.16
C PHE A 101 -12.16 -4.74 -5.04
N PRO A 102 -11.89 -3.44 -5.16
CA PRO A 102 -10.98 -2.91 -6.17
C PRO A 102 -9.49 -2.98 -5.79
N ILE A 103 -8.97 -4.19 -5.54
CA ILE A 103 -7.57 -4.43 -5.13
C ILE A 103 -6.58 -3.86 -6.15
N GLY A 104 -6.82 -4.11 -7.45
CA GLY A 104 -5.94 -3.66 -8.53
C GLY A 104 -5.77 -2.13 -8.55
N PRO A 105 -6.88 -1.37 -8.59
CA PRO A 105 -6.82 0.08 -8.49
C PRO A 105 -6.16 0.62 -7.22
N LEU A 106 -6.50 0.05 -6.05
CA LEU A 106 -5.89 0.44 -4.77
C LEU A 106 -4.38 0.23 -4.77
N ARG A 107 -3.91 -0.89 -5.33
CA ARG A 107 -2.48 -1.16 -5.48
C ARG A 107 -1.77 -0.11 -6.35
N GLN A 108 -2.38 0.31 -7.46
CA GLN A 108 -1.81 1.36 -8.30
C GLN A 108 -1.80 2.71 -7.58
N ALA A 109 -2.84 3.02 -6.82
CA ALA A 109 -2.88 4.23 -6.02
C ALA A 109 -1.77 4.26 -4.96
N LEU A 110 -1.55 3.15 -4.25
CA LEU A 110 -0.45 3.01 -3.29
C LEU A 110 0.93 3.23 -3.94
N ILE A 111 1.14 2.73 -5.17
CA ILE A 111 2.38 2.98 -5.93
C ILE A 111 2.55 4.48 -6.26
N GLY A 112 1.47 5.17 -6.61
CA GLY A 112 1.48 6.61 -6.84
C GLY A 112 1.84 7.39 -5.58
N LEU A 113 1.12 7.13 -4.49
CA LEU A 113 1.38 7.74 -3.18
C LEU A 113 2.82 7.50 -2.69
N GLU A 114 3.39 6.32 -2.97
CA GLU A 114 4.76 5.99 -2.58
C GLU A 114 5.81 6.77 -3.37
N LYS A 115 5.55 7.06 -4.66
CA LYS A 115 6.40 7.96 -5.46
C LYS A 115 6.35 9.40 -4.96
N ASP A 116 5.17 9.81 -4.50
CA ASP A 116 4.92 11.16 -3.97
C ASP A 116 5.25 11.28 -2.47
N HIS A 117 5.84 10.23 -1.87
CA HIS A 117 6.24 10.17 -0.47
C HIS A 117 5.10 10.44 0.54
N GLN A 118 3.86 10.12 0.18
CA GLN A 118 2.67 10.28 1.02
C GLN A 118 2.55 9.13 2.04
N TRP A 119 3.57 8.95 2.88
CA TRP A 119 3.71 7.81 3.79
C TRP A 119 2.55 7.68 4.76
N HIS A 120 2.13 8.79 5.35
CA HIS A 120 1.00 8.83 6.27
C HIS A 120 -0.29 8.33 5.61
N ARG A 121 -0.54 8.76 4.37
CA ARG A 121 -1.68 8.33 3.56
C ARG A 121 -1.64 6.86 3.19
N ILE A 122 -0.47 6.35 2.82
CA ILE A 122 -0.24 4.93 2.54
C ILE A 122 -0.62 4.08 3.75
N ILE A 123 -0.25 4.52 4.96
CA ILE A 123 -0.61 3.83 6.22
C ILE A 123 -2.13 3.73 6.36
N HIS A 124 -2.86 4.84 6.17
CA HIS A 124 -4.33 4.82 6.29
C HIS A 124 -5.00 3.96 5.23
N VAL A 125 -4.57 4.06 3.96
CA VAL A 125 -5.12 3.25 2.87
C VAL A 125 -4.90 1.75 3.14
N ILE A 126 -3.67 1.35 3.52
CA ILE A 126 -3.38 -0.06 3.82
C ILE A 126 -4.15 -0.55 5.05
N LYS A 127 -4.19 0.23 6.13
CA LYS A 127 -4.97 -0.14 7.33
C LYS A 127 -6.46 -0.26 7.04
N TRP A 128 -7.00 0.63 6.22
CA TRP A 128 -8.38 0.53 5.76
C TRP A 128 -8.60 -0.76 4.96
N MET A 129 -7.75 -1.08 3.99
CA MET A 129 -7.83 -2.33 3.23
C MET A 129 -7.82 -3.56 4.14
N LEU A 130 -6.90 -3.60 5.10
CA LEU A 130 -6.79 -4.69 6.07
C LEU A 130 -8.03 -4.78 6.98
N SER A 131 -8.63 -3.65 7.36
CA SER A 131 -9.88 -3.63 8.15
C SER A 131 -11.08 -4.23 7.42
N LYS A 132 -11.06 -4.23 6.08
CA LYS A 132 -12.05 -4.90 5.23
C LYS A 132 -11.71 -6.37 4.95
N GLY A 133 -10.63 -6.89 5.55
CA GLY A 133 -10.12 -8.24 5.30
C GLY A 133 -9.43 -8.38 3.95
N GLN A 134 -9.04 -7.28 3.30
CA GLN A 134 -8.50 -7.27 1.95
C GLN A 134 -7.01 -7.00 1.94
N GLY A 135 -6.32 -7.54 0.93
CA GLY A 135 -4.88 -7.31 0.74
C GLY A 135 -4.01 -7.94 1.83
N THR A 136 -4.44 -9.02 2.49
CA THR A 136 -3.67 -9.73 3.53
C THR A 136 -2.50 -10.53 2.95
N THR A 137 -1.54 -9.84 2.34
CA THR A 137 -0.36 -10.45 1.69
C THR A 137 0.93 -9.94 2.34
N MET A 138 2.01 -10.72 2.25
CA MET A 138 3.34 -10.28 2.73
C MET A 138 3.78 -8.96 2.08
N GLY A 139 3.44 -8.74 0.80
CA GLY A 139 3.76 -7.50 0.09
C GLY A 139 3.07 -6.28 0.69
N THR A 140 1.78 -6.40 1.01
CA THR A 140 1.00 -5.33 1.66
C THR A 140 1.56 -5.00 3.04
N TYR A 141 1.84 -6.03 3.86
CA TYR A 141 2.45 -5.81 5.18
C TYR A 141 3.86 -5.23 5.07
N GLY A 142 4.65 -5.67 4.08
CA GLY A 142 5.97 -5.10 3.79
C GLY A 142 5.90 -3.62 3.42
N GLN A 143 4.94 -3.22 2.59
CA GLN A 143 4.72 -1.82 2.24
C GLN A 143 4.25 -1.00 3.45
N LEU A 144 3.38 -1.56 4.31
CA LEU A 144 2.97 -0.93 5.56
C LEU A 144 4.15 -0.70 6.51
N VAL A 145 5.01 -1.71 6.70
CA VAL A 145 6.23 -1.59 7.51
C VAL A 145 7.13 -0.47 6.98
N ARG A 146 7.31 -0.38 5.66
CA ARG A 146 8.10 0.69 5.03
C ARG A 146 7.47 2.06 5.30
N ALA A 147 6.16 2.19 5.09
CA ALA A 147 5.47 3.46 5.29
C ALA A 147 5.52 3.91 6.75
N LEU A 148 5.33 3.01 7.71
CA LEU A 148 5.44 3.29 9.16
C LEU A 148 6.85 3.75 9.54
N ASP A 149 7.88 3.09 9.02
CA ASP A 149 9.26 3.51 9.22
C ASP A 149 9.54 4.92 8.67
N MET A 150 9.08 5.22 7.45
CA MET A 150 9.23 6.55 6.86
C MET A 150 8.36 7.63 7.54
N ASP A 151 7.28 7.23 8.21
CA ASP A 151 6.41 8.09 9.04
C ASP A 151 6.90 8.15 10.51
N HIS A 152 8.13 7.72 10.80
CA HIS A 152 8.77 7.72 12.13
C HIS A 152 8.02 6.93 13.22
N ARG A 153 7.30 5.88 12.82
CA ARG A 153 6.51 4.99 13.69
C ARG A 153 7.09 3.57 13.71
N VAL A 154 8.39 3.49 13.97
CA VAL A 154 9.13 2.22 13.85
C VAL A 154 8.63 1.14 14.81
N GLU A 155 8.12 1.50 15.99
CA GLU A 155 7.63 0.49 16.94
C GLU A 155 6.37 -0.21 16.46
N GLU A 156 5.49 0.54 15.78
CA GLU A 156 4.35 -0.06 15.12
C GLU A 156 4.81 -0.96 13.95
N ALA A 157 5.83 -0.54 13.20
CA ALA A 157 6.43 -1.34 12.14
C ALA A 157 7.01 -2.66 12.69
N HIS A 158 7.69 -2.60 13.84
CA HIS A 158 8.21 -3.76 14.54
C HIS A 158 7.10 -4.71 14.99
N GLU A 159 6.02 -4.19 15.57
CA GLU A 159 4.87 -5.02 15.96
C GLU A 159 4.24 -5.74 14.77
N ILE A 160 4.05 -5.04 13.64
CA ILE A 160 3.53 -5.65 12.41
C ILE A 160 4.48 -6.73 11.91
N TRP A 161 5.79 -6.47 11.93
CA TRP A 161 6.80 -7.46 11.56
C TRP A 161 6.64 -8.73 12.39
N VAL A 162 6.68 -8.63 13.73
CA VAL A 162 6.61 -9.78 14.62
C VAL A 162 5.30 -10.56 14.45
N LYS A 163 4.16 -9.85 14.33
CA LYS A 163 2.83 -10.48 14.31
C LYS A 163 2.45 -11.07 12.95
N LYS A 164 2.94 -10.49 11.84
CA LYS A 164 2.40 -10.78 10.48
C LYS A 164 3.43 -11.29 9.48
N LEU A 165 4.72 -10.97 9.67
CA LEU A 165 5.77 -11.31 8.70
C LEU A 165 6.78 -12.30 9.30
N GLY A 166 7.42 -11.91 10.40
CA GLY A 166 8.54 -12.63 11.02
C GLY A 166 8.17 -13.88 11.82
N VAL A 167 6.93 -14.37 11.73
CA VAL A 167 6.49 -15.60 12.41
C VAL A 167 7.22 -16.82 11.84
N ASP A 168 7.38 -16.87 10.51
CA ASP A 168 8.13 -17.92 9.82
C ASP A 168 9.22 -17.30 8.93
N LEU A 169 10.40 -17.10 9.51
CA LEU A 169 11.55 -16.55 8.78
C LEU A 169 12.05 -17.45 7.65
N HIS A 170 11.69 -18.73 7.60
CA HIS A 170 12.07 -19.61 6.49
C HIS A 170 11.33 -19.21 5.20
N SER A 171 10.04 -18.89 5.32
CA SER A 171 9.17 -18.56 4.19
C SER A 171 9.19 -17.09 3.76
N VAL A 172 9.64 -16.17 4.62
CA VAL A 172 9.65 -14.73 4.30
C VAL A 172 10.67 -14.43 3.18
N PRO A 173 10.28 -13.79 2.06
CA PRO A 173 11.20 -13.39 1.01
C PRO A 173 12.37 -12.54 1.54
N TRP A 174 13.58 -12.80 1.05
CA TRP A 174 14.78 -12.09 1.51
C TRP A 174 14.71 -10.57 1.34
N GLN A 175 13.97 -10.09 0.33
CA GLN A 175 13.75 -8.65 0.13
C GLN A 175 13.08 -7.99 1.33
N LEU A 176 12.10 -8.65 1.95
CA LEU A 176 11.43 -8.16 3.16
C LEU A 176 12.33 -8.28 4.39
N CYS A 177 13.13 -9.33 4.47
CA CYS A 177 14.13 -9.49 5.54
C CYS A 177 15.17 -8.36 5.49
N HIS A 178 15.73 -8.10 4.30
CA HIS A 178 16.66 -6.99 4.07
C HIS A 178 16.00 -5.65 4.39
N GLN A 179 14.77 -5.42 3.93
CA GLN A 179 14.03 -4.21 4.27
C GLN A 179 13.92 -4.02 5.79
N MET A 180 13.56 -5.07 6.54
CA MET A 180 13.42 -4.96 8.00
C MET A 180 14.77 -4.74 8.70
N ILE A 181 15.85 -5.39 8.25
CA ILE A 181 17.21 -5.10 8.76
C ILE A 181 17.56 -3.62 8.56
N ALA A 182 17.24 -3.05 7.39
CA ALA A 182 17.48 -1.64 7.10
C ALA A 182 16.58 -0.69 7.91
N VAL A 183 15.35 -1.10 8.24
CA VAL A 183 14.46 -0.36 9.16
C VAL A 183 15.07 -0.33 10.56
N TYR A 184 15.45 -1.49 11.11
CA TYR A 184 16.06 -1.55 12.44
C TYR A 184 17.35 -0.75 12.53
N TYR A 185 18.22 -0.87 11.52
CA TYR A 185 19.50 -0.17 11.51
C TYR A 185 19.32 1.37 11.48
N ARG A 186 18.46 1.90 10.60
CA ARG A 186 18.23 3.35 10.51
C ARG A 186 17.63 3.96 11.77
N ASN A 187 16.85 3.19 12.52
CA ASN A 187 16.18 3.63 13.74
C ASN A 187 16.93 3.22 15.02
N ASN A 188 18.22 2.87 14.91
CA ASN A 188 19.06 2.48 16.05
C ASN A 188 18.56 1.25 16.87
N MET A 189 17.78 0.36 16.25
CA MET A 189 17.28 -0.86 16.89
C MET A 189 18.23 -2.04 16.64
N MET A 190 19.50 -1.88 17.02
CA MET A 190 20.58 -2.81 16.66
C MET A 190 20.35 -4.24 17.20
N GLU A 191 19.80 -4.37 18.40
CA GLU A 191 19.44 -5.68 18.98
C GLU A 191 18.46 -6.45 18.10
N HIS A 192 17.47 -5.75 17.54
CA HIS A 192 16.47 -6.34 16.66
C HIS A 192 17.05 -6.71 15.30
N ALA A 193 17.95 -5.88 14.76
CA ALA A 193 18.69 -6.18 13.53
C ALA A 193 19.53 -7.45 13.67
N VAL A 194 20.31 -7.55 14.75
CA VAL A 194 21.15 -8.71 15.06
C VAL A 194 20.30 -9.96 15.31
N LYS A 195 19.22 -9.85 16.10
CA LYS A 195 18.32 -10.97 16.38
C LYS A 195 17.68 -11.50 15.10
N LEU A 196 17.20 -10.61 14.24
CA LEU A 196 16.66 -10.99 12.93
C LEU A 196 17.71 -11.73 12.10
N PHE A 197 18.93 -11.19 12.00
CA PHE A 197 20.00 -11.82 11.23
C PHE A 197 20.37 -13.21 11.76
N LYS A 198 20.52 -13.36 13.08
CA LYS A 198 20.76 -14.67 13.72
C LYS A 198 19.65 -15.67 13.40
N GLY A 199 18.40 -15.23 13.45
CA GLY A 199 17.25 -16.05 13.06
C GLY A 199 17.33 -16.51 11.61
N LEU A 200 17.80 -15.65 10.69
CA LEU A 200 17.99 -16.02 9.29
C LEU A 200 19.18 -16.97 9.10
N GLU A 201 20.30 -16.77 9.81
CA GLU A 201 21.44 -17.68 9.82
C GLU A 201 21.08 -19.07 10.35
N ALA A 202 20.19 -19.16 11.34
CA ALA A 202 19.73 -20.43 11.91
C ALA A 202 18.94 -21.29 10.90
N PHE A 203 18.40 -20.68 9.84
CA PHE A 203 17.77 -21.37 8.71
C PHE A 203 18.71 -21.51 7.50
N ASP A 204 20.03 -21.36 7.71
CA ASP A 204 21.06 -21.40 6.67
C ASP A 204 20.83 -20.42 5.50
N ARG A 205 20.07 -19.35 5.75
CA ARG A 205 19.73 -18.36 4.71
C ARG A 205 20.91 -17.43 4.50
N LYS A 206 21.59 -17.61 3.37
CA LYS A 206 22.74 -16.78 2.98
C LYS A 206 22.29 -15.36 2.60
N PRO A 207 22.97 -14.31 3.11
CA PRO A 207 22.75 -12.93 2.67
C PRO A 207 22.95 -12.78 1.17
N ARG A 208 22.06 -12.02 0.51
CA ARG A 208 22.13 -11.79 -0.94
C ARG A 208 23.23 -10.83 -1.36
N ASP A 209 23.66 -9.93 -0.49
CA ASP A 209 24.67 -8.93 -0.82
C ASP A 209 25.57 -8.59 0.39
N LYS A 210 26.72 -8.00 0.07
CA LYS A 210 27.70 -7.54 1.07
C LYS A 210 27.21 -6.35 1.91
N LYS A 211 26.18 -5.61 1.47
CA LYS A 211 25.66 -4.47 2.24
C LYS A 211 24.96 -4.96 3.49
N ILE A 212 24.15 -6.02 3.38
CA ILE A 212 23.50 -6.66 4.53
C ILE A 212 24.54 -7.11 5.56
N VAL A 213 25.60 -7.78 5.11
CA VAL A 213 26.68 -8.25 5.99
C VAL A 213 27.38 -7.08 6.69
N LYS A 214 27.68 -5.99 5.97
CA LYS A 214 28.25 -4.77 6.56
C LYS A 214 27.32 -4.15 7.60
N THR A 215 26.06 -3.90 7.24
CA THR A 215 25.05 -3.32 8.14
C THR A 215 24.90 -4.12 9.43
N VAL A 216 24.91 -5.45 9.34
CA VAL A 216 24.84 -6.31 10.52
C VAL A 216 26.15 -6.31 11.32
N GLY A 217 27.31 -6.30 10.64
CA GLY A 217 28.61 -6.14 11.30
C GLY A 217 28.70 -4.83 12.09
N ASP A 218 28.25 -3.72 11.49
CA ASP A 218 28.19 -2.41 12.15
C ASP A 218 27.23 -2.45 13.35
N ALA A 219 26.09 -3.13 13.23
CA ALA A 219 25.16 -3.33 14.34
C ALA A 219 25.78 -4.14 15.50
N TYR A 220 26.57 -5.19 15.20
CA TYR A 220 27.33 -5.91 16.22
C TYR A 220 28.36 -5.03 16.92
N GLU A 221 29.08 -4.20 16.18
CA GLU A 221 30.06 -3.26 16.73
C GLU A 221 29.42 -2.21 17.64
N ILE A 222 28.27 -1.64 17.25
CA ILE A 222 27.51 -0.70 18.07
C ILE A 222 27.07 -1.34 19.40
N LEU A 223 26.76 -2.65 19.38
CA LEU A 223 26.43 -3.43 20.58
C LEU A 223 27.67 -3.89 21.37
N GLY A 224 28.90 -3.56 20.95
CA GLY A 224 30.13 -3.99 21.58
C GLY A 224 30.51 -5.46 21.31
N LEU A 225 29.85 -6.13 20.36
CA LEU A 225 30.04 -7.54 20.03
C LEU A 225 31.05 -7.71 18.88
N ILE A 226 32.30 -7.31 19.12
CA ILE A 226 33.35 -7.27 18.09
C ILE A 226 33.66 -8.68 17.53
N GLU A 227 33.70 -9.70 18.39
CA GLU A 227 33.94 -11.08 17.97
C GLU A 227 32.88 -11.58 16.97
N GLU A 228 31.61 -11.23 17.18
CA GLU A 228 30.52 -11.60 16.27
C GLU A 228 30.60 -10.86 14.94
N LYS A 229 31.02 -9.59 14.94
CA LYS A 229 31.30 -8.84 13.71
C LYS A 229 32.38 -9.55 12.89
N GLU A 230 33.49 -9.94 13.50
CA GLU A 230 34.58 -10.64 12.84
C GLU A 230 34.12 -12.01 12.30
N ARG A 231 33.38 -12.80 13.10
CA ARG A 231 32.77 -14.07 12.69
C ARG A 231 31.93 -13.91 11.42
N VAL A 232 31.05 -12.92 11.39
CA VAL A 232 30.13 -12.68 10.27
C VAL A 232 30.87 -12.21 9.03
N LEU A 233 31.84 -11.31 9.17
CA LEU A 233 32.64 -10.81 8.05
C LEU A 233 33.49 -11.92 7.41
N GLU A 234 34.12 -12.78 8.21
CA GLU A 234 34.93 -13.88 7.69
C GLU A 234 34.05 -14.97 7.04
N LYS A 235 32.92 -15.33 7.67
CA LYS A 235 31.98 -16.33 7.14
C LYS A 235 31.45 -15.96 5.75
N TYR A 236 31.20 -14.67 5.49
CA TYR A 236 30.62 -14.17 4.24
C TYR A 236 31.62 -13.42 3.35
N LYS A 237 32.93 -13.63 3.55
CA LYS A 237 34.02 -12.99 2.78
C LYS A 237 33.90 -13.17 1.27
N SER A 238 33.36 -14.31 0.81
CA SER A 238 33.13 -14.57 -0.62
C SER A 238 32.27 -13.50 -1.30
N LEU A 239 31.28 -12.94 -0.61
CA LEU A 239 30.40 -11.88 -1.13
C LEU A 239 31.15 -10.57 -1.41
N PHE A 240 32.33 -10.38 -0.80
CA PHE A 240 33.18 -9.22 -1.05
C PHE A 240 34.08 -9.43 -2.28
N ASN A 241 34.47 -10.68 -2.55
CA ASN A 241 35.38 -11.05 -3.63
C ASN A 241 34.69 -11.18 -5.00
N GLU A 242 33.42 -11.61 -5.05
CA GLU A 242 32.67 -11.84 -6.31
C GLU A 242 32.45 -10.57 -7.17
N THR A 243 32.62 -9.38 -6.59
CA THR A 243 32.44 -8.12 -7.32
C THR A 243 33.53 -7.81 -8.36
N SER A 244 34.64 -8.54 -8.39
CA SER A 244 35.72 -8.36 -9.37
C SER A 244 35.64 -9.29 -10.60
N SER A 245 35.09 -10.50 -10.48
CA SER A 245 35.10 -11.49 -11.58
C SER A 245 33.86 -11.48 -12.48
N SER A 246 32.73 -10.98 -11.99
CA SER A 246 31.43 -11.13 -12.67
C SER A 246 31.12 -10.09 -13.76
N LYS A 247 32.00 -9.12 -14.01
CA LYS A 247 31.80 -8.07 -15.03
C LYS A 247 32.36 -8.41 -16.42
N ILE A 248 33.11 -9.50 -16.59
CA ILE A 248 33.79 -9.81 -17.86
C ILE A 248 32.97 -10.73 -18.78
N SER A 249 32.01 -11.52 -18.29
CA SER A 249 31.41 -12.61 -19.09
C SER A 249 30.08 -12.32 -19.82
N LYS A 250 29.50 -11.11 -19.74
CA LYS A 250 28.19 -10.83 -20.38
C LYS A 250 28.22 -10.08 -21.72
N LYS A 251 29.39 -9.88 -22.35
CA LYS A 251 29.49 -9.13 -23.63
C LYS A 251 29.72 -9.96 -24.91
N SER A 252 29.74 -11.29 -24.85
CA SER A 252 29.95 -12.12 -26.05
C SER A 252 28.90 -13.21 -26.21
N SER A 253 27.72 -12.85 -26.73
CA SER A 253 26.86 -13.76 -27.51
C SER A 253 25.60 -13.05 -28.03
N VAL A 254 25.77 -11.95 -28.76
CA VAL A 254 24.78 -11.57 -29.78
C VAL A 254 25.21 -12.26 -31.08
N LYS A 255 24.67 -13.45 -31.31
CA LYS A 255 24.78 -14.16 -32.59
C LYS A 255 24.19 -13.25 -33.67
N LYS A 256 25.04 -12.83 -34.61
CA LYS A 256 24.62 -12.38 -35.94
C LYS A 256 23.97 -13.57 -36.63
N SER A 257 22.67 -13.48 -36.86
CA SER A 257 21.98 -14.15 -37.95
C SER A 257 21.59 -13.06 -38.94
N LYS A 258 22.22 -13.06 -40.12
CA LYS A 258 21.81 -12.27 -41.28
C LYS A 258 22.20 -13.05 -42.53
N ARG A 259 21.19 -13.22 -43.39
CA ARG A 259 21.12 -13.92 -44.68
C ARG A 259 20.88 -15.41 -44.61
#